data_AF-A0A383C458-F1
#
_entry.id   AF-A0A383C458-F1
#
_cell.length_a   1.000
_cell.length_b   1.000
_cell.length_c   1.000
_cell.angle_alpha   90.00
_cell.angle_beta   90.00
_cell.angle_gamma   90.00
#
_symmetry.space_group_name_H-M   'P 1'
#
loop_
_entity.id
_entity.type
_entity.pdbx_description
1 polymer ?
#
loop_
_entity_poly.entity_id
_entity_poly.type
_entity_poly.pdbx_seq_one_letter_code
_entity_poly.pdbx_strand_id
1 'polypeptide(L)'
;MIKRITGILILLLTYATLVAQDYVMFETQYLELTNGGHTQLQAGVKKHNDKYHNGENGTAKAYLWYVNTGPYAGQYNWAVGPTKFSDKDKQLSGGHIK
;
A
#
# COMPACT_ATOMS: atom_id res chain seq x y z
N MET A 1 23.96 -8.83 37.97
CA MET A 1 23.00 -7.73 37.71
C MET A 1 23.26 -7.03 36.38
N ILE A 2 24.50 -6.63 36.07
CA ILE A 2 24.89 -5.99 34.80
C ILE A 2 24.34 -6.71 33.55
N LYS A 3 24.55 -8.03 33.40
CA LYS A 3 24.07 -8.77 32.20
C LYS A 3 22.55 -8.71 31.99
N ARG A 4 21.77 -8.64 33.08
CA ARG A 4 20.30 -8.51 33.02
C ARG A 4 19.89 -7.10 32.57
N ILE A 5 20.57 -6.08 33.09
CA ILE A 5 20.35 -4.67 32.71
C ILE A 5 20.71 -4.46 31.23
N THR A 6 21.84 -5.01 30.78
CA THR A 6 22.26 -4.94 29.37
C THR A 6 21.23 -5.58 28.45
N GLY A 7 20.68 -6.74 28.80
CA GLY A 7 19.62 -7.39 28.01
C GLY A 7 18.34 -6.54 27.89
N ILE A 8 17.90 -5.93 28.99
CA ILE A 8 16.72 -5.04 28.99
C ILE A 8 16.97 -3.80 28.12
N LEU A 9 18.16 -3.18 28.22
CA LEU A 9 18.51 -2.02 27.40
C LEU A 9 18.53 -2.37 25.91
N ILE A 10 19.05 -3.53 25.52
CA ILE A 10 19.04 -3.97 24.12
C ILE A 10 17.60 -4.12 23.61
N LEU A 11 16.69 -4.70 24.40
CA LEU A 11 15.29 -4.84 24.01
C LEU A 11 14.59 -3.49 23.86
N LEU A 12 14.82 -2.56 24.80
CA LEU A 12 14.25 -1.21 24.75
C LEU A 12 14.78 -0.40 23.55
N LEU A 13 16.08 -0.48 23.28
CA LEU A 13 16.68 0.19 22.11
C LEU A 13 16.16 -0.39 20.81
N THR A 14 16.06 -1.72 20.70
CA THR A 14 15.47 -2.39 19.52
C THR A 14 14.02 -1.94 19.31
N TYR A 15 13.21 -1.95 20.37
CA TYR A 15 11.83 -1.46 20.31
C TYR A 15 11.74 0.01 19.89
N ALA A 16 12.55 0.89 20.50
CA ALA A 16 12.56 2.31 20.15
C ALA A 16 12.92 2.52 18.67
N THR A 17 13.89 1.78 18.13
CA THR A 17 14.25 1.88 16.70
C THR A 17 13.15 1.38 15.77
N LEU A 18 12.36 0.37 16.15
CA LEU A 18 11.22 -0.12 15.38
C LEU A 18 10.08 0.91 15.33
N VAL A 19 9.76 1.52 16.48
CA VAL A 19 8.67 2.53 16.55
C VAL A 19 9.08 3.86 15.89
N ALA A 20 10.37 4.20 15.89
CA ALA A 20 10.88 5.43 15.29
C ALA A 20 11.05 5.38 13.76
N GLN A 21 10.75 4.26 13.10
CA GLN A 21 10.89 4.18 11.64
C GLN A 21 9.87 5.10 10.94
N ASP A 22 10.38 6.15 10.30
CA ASP A 22 9.58 6.95 9.37
C ASP A 22 9.77 6.43 7.95
N TYR A 23 9.04 5.36 7.64
CA TYR A 23 8.99 4.78 6.30
C TYR A 23 7.66 5.11 5.64
N VAL A 24 7.68 5.14 4.32
CA VAL A 24 6.50 5.09 3.47
C VAL A 24 6.60 3.84 2.61
N MET A 25 5.47 3.18 2.42
CA MET A 25 5.33 2.07 1.50
C MET A 25 4.22 2.37 0.50
N PHE A 26 4.29 1.66 -0.63
CA PHE A 26 3.23 1.58 -1.62
C PHE A 26 2.81 0.11 -1.71
N GLU A 27 1.53 -0.15 -1.46
CA GLU A 27 0.96 -1.45 -1.77
C GLU A 27 0.72 -1.51 -3.26
N THR A 28 1.23 -2.54 -3.94
CA THR A 28 1.10 -2.66 -5.40
C THR A 28 0.50 -4.01 -5.77
N GLN A 29 -0.30 -4.04 -6.83
CA GLN A 29 -0.83 -5.24 -7.43
C GLN A 29 -0.83 -5.13 -8.95
N TYR A 30 -0.66 -6.26 -9.63
CA TYR A 30 -0.81 -6.32 -11.08
C TYR A 30 -2.25 -6.68 -11.43
N LEU A 31 -2.85 -5.87 -12.29
CA LEU A 31 -4.18 -6.07 -12.85
C LEU A 31 -4.02 -6.62 -14.26
N GLU A 32 -4.34 -7.89 -14.41
CA GLU A 32 -4.44 -8.55 -15.71
C GLU A 32 -5.77 -8.16 -16.37
N LEU A 33 -5.70 -7.79 -17.64
CA LEU A 33 -6.89 -7.46 -18.41
C LEU A 33 -7.56 -8.72 -18.93
N THR A 34 -8.87 -8.83 -18.68
CA THR A 34 -9.71 -9.75 -19.42
C THR A 34 -10.23 -9.06 -20.69
N ASN A 35 -10.13 -9.74 -21.84
CA ASN A 35 -10.71 -9.32 -23.12
C ASN A 35 -10.23 -7.97 -23.69
N GLY A 36 -9.02 -7.50 -23.36
CA GLY A 36 -8.44 -6.29 -23.95
C GLY A 36 -9.14 -4.97 -23.58
N GLY A 37 -9.94 -4.95 -22.51
CA GLY A 37 -10.73 -3.79 -22.07
C GLY A 37 -9.93 -2.66 -21.42
N HIS A 38 -8.85 -2.20 -22.04
CA HIS A 38 -7.95 -1.16 -21.51
C HIS A 38 -8.70 0.12 -21.12
N THR A 39 -9.55 0.64 -22.01
CA THR A 39 -10.30 1.88 -21.79
C THR A 39 -11.27 1.75 -20.61
N GLN A 40 -11.95 0.61 -20.50
CA GLN A 40 -12.90 0.34 -19.42
C GLN A 40 -12.17 0.23 -18.08
N LEU A 41 -11.02 -0.46 -18.04
CA LEU A 41 -10.20 -0.55 -16.84
C LEU A 41 -9.72 0.83 -16.41
N GLN A 42 -9.13 1.61 -17.32
CA GLN A 42 -8.60 2.95 -17.00
C GLN A 42 -9.71 3.88 -16.48
N ALA A 43 -10.88 3.89 -17.12
CA ALA A 43 -12.02 4.71 -16.69
C ALA A 43 -12.57 4.25 -15.33
N GLY A 44 -12.71 2.93 -15.13
CA GLY A 44 -13.20 2.34 -13.90
C GLY A 44 -12.26 2.60 -12.73
N VAL A 45 -10.97 2.37 -12.91
CA VAL A 45 -9.94 2.64 -11.89
C VAL A 45 -9.85 4.13 -11.58
N LYS A 46 -9.92 5.01 -12.58
CA LYS A 46 -9.96 6.46 -12.32
C LYS A 46 -11.13 6.83 -11.42
N LYS A 47 -12.35 6.36 -11.74
CA LYS A 47 -13.54 6.62 -10.93
C LYS A 47 -13.41 6.03 -9.52
N HIS A 48 -12.83 4.84 -9.38
CA HIS A 48 -12.56 4.21 -8.09
C HIS A 48 -11.57 5.03 -7.26
N ASN A 49 -10.44 5.41 -7.86
CA ASN A 49 -9.40 6.19 -7.19
C ASN A 49 -9.93 7.56 -6.76
N ASP A 50 -10.68 8.27 -7.62
CA ASP A 50 -11.26 9.57 -7.29
C ASP A 50 -12.23 9.49 -6.09
N LYS A 51 -12.92 8.36 -5.91
CA LYS A 51 -13.88 8.17 -4.82
C LYS A 51 -13.25 7.67 -3.51
N TYR A 52 -12.28 6.76 -3.59
CA TYR A 52 -11.79 6.01 -2.42
C TYR A 52 -10.31 6.24 -2.10
N HIS A 53 -9.54 6.75 -3.06
CA HIS A 53 -8.08 6.89 -2.98
C HIS A 53 -7.60 8.20 -3.60
N ASN A 54 -8.27 9.31 -3.28
CA ASN A 54 -7.95 10.62 -3.85
C ASN A 54 -6.80 11.32 -3.12
N GLY A 55 -6.39 10.82 -1.94
CA GLY A 55 -5.35 11.43 -1.12
C GLY A 55 -5.87 12.47 -0.13
N GLU A 56 -7.20 12.64 -0.04
CA GLU A 56 -7.85 13.59 0.86
C GLU A 56 -8.56 12.84 2.00
N ASN A 57 -8.94 13.57 3.06
CA ASN A 57 -9.72 13.06 4.20
C ASN A 57 -9.15 11.78 4.85
N GLY A 58 -7.81 11.66 4.87
CA GLY A 58 -7.12 10.50 5.45
C GLY A 58 -7.11 9.25 4.56
N THR A 59 -7.53 9.35 3.29
CA THR A 59 -7.38 8.27 2.32
C THR A 59 -5.97 8.28 1.71
N ALA A 60 -5.39 7.10 1.49
CA ALA A 60 -4.16 6.98 0.73
C ALA A 60 -4.45 7.16 -0.76
N LYS A 61 -3.57 7.84 -1.49
CA LYS A 61 -3.73 8.05 -2.93
C LYS A 61 -3.46 6.78 -3.72
N ALA A 62 -4.15 6.56 -4.83
CA ALA A 62 -3.90 5.43 -5.71
C ALA A 62 -3.56 5.84 -7.14
N TYR A 63 -2.82 4.97 -7.81
CA TYR A 63 -2.22 5.20 -9.12
C TYR A 63 -2.36 3.97 -9.99
N LEU A 64 -2.37 4.17 -11.31
CA LEU A 64 -2.42 3.09 -12.29
C LEU A 64 -1.38 3.36 -13.37
N TRP A 65 -0.49 2.40 -13.60
CA TRP A 65 0.52 2.47 -14.66
C TRP A 65 0.42 1.27 -15.58
N TYR A 66 0.52 1.50 -16.88
CA TYR A 66 0.62 0.44 -17.86
C TYR A 66 2.03 -0.15 -17.87
N VAL A 67 2.13 -1.48 -17.86
CA VAL A 67 3.42 -2.18 -17.93
C VAL A 67 3.76 -2.37 -19.40
N ASN A 68 4.67 -1.55 -19.91
CA ASN A 68 5.02 -1.55 -21.33
C ASN A 68 5.93 -2.72 -21.74
N THR A 69 6.80 -3.19 -20.84
CA THR A 69 7.79 -4.25 -21.13
C THR A 69 8.06 -5.10 -19.89
N GLY A 70 8.61 -6.30 -20.09
CA GLY A 70 8.98 -7.24 -19.03
C GLY A 70 7.96 -8.38 -18.81
N PRO A 71 8.13 -9.18 -17.74
CA PRO A 71 7.30 -10.37 -17.50
C PRO A 71 5.80 -10.12 -17.34
N TYR A 72 5.42 -8.88 -16.96
CA TYR A 72 4.03 -8.44 -16.81
C TYR A 72 3.59 -7.47 -17.91
N ALA A 73 4.30 -7.43 -19.05
CA ALA A 73 3.94 -6.55 -20.16
C ALA A 73 2.49 -6.77 -20.62
N GLY A 74 1.78 -5.68 -20.93
CA GLY A 74 0.36 -5.72 -21.28
C GLY A 74 -0.59 -5.60 -20.08
N GLN A 75 -0.10 -5.78 -18.86
CA GLN A 75 -0.88 -5.60 -17.63
C GLN A 75 -0.77 -4.16 -17.10
N TYR A 76 -1.47 -3.89 -15.99
CA TYR A 76 -1.34 -2.64 -15.25
C TYR A 76 -0.83 -2.88 -13.84
N ASN A 77 0.04 -2.01 -13.34
CA ASN A 77 0.35 -1.94 -11.92
C ASN A 77 -0.55 -0.89 -11.27
N TRP A 78 -1.36 -1.31 -10.30
CA TRP A 78 -2.11 -0.41 -9.44
C TRP A 78 -1.43 -0.32 -8.10
N ALA A 79 -1.19 0.89 -7.60
CA ALA A 79 -0.58 1.08 -6.30
C ALA A 79 -1.33 2.08 -5.42
N VAL A 80 -1.33 1.82 -4.12
CA VAL A 80 -1.87 2.70 -3.08
C VAL A 80 -0.74 3.18 -2.18
N GLY A 81 -0.64 4.48 -1.99
CA GLY A 81 0.30 5.09 -1.06
C GLY A 81 0.45 6.61 -1.27
N PRO A 82 1.31 7.26 -0.48
CA PRO A 82 2.12 6.67 0.59
C PRO A 82 1.27 6.19 1.77
N THR A 83 1.65 5.06 2.39
CA THR A 83 1.01 4.48 3.59
C THR A 83 2.06 3.83 4.50
N LYS A 84 1.68 3.43 5.72
CA LYS A 84 2.49 2.63 6.66
C LYS A 84 1.83 1.26 6.87
N PHE A 85 2.57 0.24 7.31
CA PHE A 85 1.96 -1.07 7.61
C PHE A 85 0.87 -0.97 8.68
N SER A 86 1.03 -0.07 9.65
CA SER A 86 0.03 0.18 10.70
C SER A 86 -1.31 0.71 10.15
N ASP A 87 -1.34 1.28 8.94
CA ASP A 87 -2.62 1.64 8.30
C ASP A 87 -3.45 0.40 7.91
N LYS A 88 -2.81 -0.77 7.78
CA LYS A 88 -3.46 -2.05 7.47
C LYS A 88 -4.06 -2.75 8.69
N ASP A 89 -3.73 -2.27 9.89
CA ASP A 89 -4.37 -2.73 11.13
C ASP A 89 -5.78 -2.13 11.30
N LYS A 90 -6.12 -1.11 10.51
CA LYS A 90 -7.45 -0.49 10.50
C LYS A 90 -8.46 -1.44 9.87
N GLN A 91 -9.66 -1.48 10.46
CA GLN A 91 -10.75 -2.27 9.90
C GLN A 91 -11.10 -1.78 8.49
N LEU A 92 -11.18 -2.72 7.55
CA LEU A 92 -11.58 -2.42 6.18
C LEU A 92 -13.00 -1.85 6.14
N SER A 93 -13.22 -0.85 5.30
CA SER A 93 -14.57 -0.33 5.09
C SER A 93 -15.45 -1.39 4.44
N GLY A 94 -16.77 -1.33 4.67
CA GLY A 94 -17.70 -2.34 4.14
C GLY A 94 -17.70 -2.49 2.61
N GLY A 95 -17.12 -1.56 1.86
CA GLY A 95 -16.91 -1.70 0.41
C GLY A 95 -15.71 -2.58 0.02
N HIS A 96 -14.83 -2.91 0.97
CA HIS A 96 -13.64 -3.75 0.79
C HIS A 96 -13.80 -5.15 1.38
N ILE A 97 -14.91 -5.41 2.08
CA ILE A 97 -15.26 -6.73 2.64
C ILE A 97 -16.46 -7.23 1.84
N LYS A 98 -16.37 -8.44 1.29
CA LYS A 98 -17.49 -9.15 0.64
C LYS A 98 -17.92 -10.32 1.50
#